data_AF-A0AAE1LLE4-F1
#
_entry.id   AF-A0AAE1LLE4-F1
#
_cell.length_a   1.000
_cell.length_b   1.000
_cell.length_c   1.000
_cell.angle_alpha   90.00
_cell.angle_beta   90.00
_cell.angle_gamma   90.00
#
_symmetry.space_group_name_H-M   'P 1'
#
loop_
_entity.id
_entity.type
_entity.pdbx_description
1 polymer ?
#
loop_
_entity_poly.entity_id
_entity_poly.type
_entity_poly.pdbx_seq_one_letter_code
_entity_poly.pdbx_strand_id
1 'polypeptide(L)'
;MNLGRVSRTVLPNEKRITAPANMPELPLGTKSALKEYESFLAKSDLNLAAVCDYMSSYVRTSVADPERKSANKIPSQLLRNSLAQEMNLEGGNGKIAFRSLKLYKVFQGTLQAAFPDSDLEVADDALRRWLKDAK
;
A
#
# COMPACT_ATOMS: atom_id res chain seq x y z
N MET A 1 3.21 23.43 -21.21
CA MET A 1 1.76 23.20 -21.06
C MET A 1 1.56 22.16 -19.96
N ASN A 2 0.76 22.43 -18.92
CA ASN A 2 0.72 21.60 -17.69
C ASN A 2 -0.41 20.57 -17.78
N LEU A 3 -0.08 19.28 -17.85
CA LEU A 3 -1.05 18.19 -18.01
C LEU A 3 -2.13 18.20 -16.91
N GLY A 4 -1.76 18.59 -15.69
CA GLY A 4 -2.68 18.75 -14.56
C GLY A 4 -3.67 19.91 -14.74
N ARG A 5 -3.39 20.88 -15.62
CA ARG A 5 -4.31 21.99 -15.94
C ARG A 5 -5.37 21.59 -16.98
N VAL A 6 -4.98 20.86 -18.02
CA VAL A 6 -5.95 20.34 -19.02
C VAL A 6 -6.90 19.34 -18.35
N SER A 7 -6.33 18.48 -17.54
CA SER A 7 -7.01 17.52 -16.66
C SER A 7 -8.12 18.12 -15.77
N ARG A 8 -7.90 19.36 -15.29
CA ARG A 8 -8.81 20.12 -14.42
C ARG A 8 -10.05 20.67 -15.13
N THR A 9 -9.98 20.77 -16.46
CA THR A 9 -10.99 21.49 -17.23
C THR A 9 -12.02 20.54 -17.85
N VAL A 10 -11.66 19.27 -18.02
CA VAL A 10 -12.44 18.27 -18.76
C VAL A 10 -13.24 17.34 -17.84
N LEU A 11 -12.72 17.00 -16.66
CA LEU A 11 -13.37 16.11 -15.68
C LEU A 11 -13.35 16.80 -14.31
N PRO A 12 -14.26 17.77 -14.09
CA PRO A 12 -14.25 18.63 -12.91
C PRO A 12 -14.63 17.90 -11.60
N ASN A 13 -15.30 16.74 -11.68
CA ASN A 13 -15.93 16.07 -10.53
C ASN A 13 -15.31 14.71 -10.13
N GLU A 14 -14.16 14.32 -10.68
CA GLU A 14 -13.61 12.97 -10.48
C GLU A 14 -12.28 12.97 -9.70
N LYS A 15 -12.16 12.04 -8.74
CA LYS A 15 -10.98 11.86 -7.88
C LYS A 15 -9.85 11.23 -8.69
N ARG A 16 -8.89 12.04 -9.14
CA ARG A 16 -7.72 11.57 -9.91
C ARG A 16 -6.68 10.98 -8.99
N ILE A 17 -6.67 9.65 -8.91
CA ILE A 17 -5.67 8.90 -8.17
C ILE A 17 -4.50 8.60 -9.12
N THR A 18 -3.52 9.52 -9.20
CA THR A 18 -2.30 9.33 -10.00
C THR A 18 -1.14 8.91 -9.11
N ALA A 19 -0.24 8.07 -9.63
CA ALA A 19 0.98 7.71 -8.93
C ALA A 19 1.77 8.98 -8.54
N PRO A 20 2.19 9.12 -7.27
CA PRO A 20 2.93 10.29 -6.82
C PRO A 20 4.24 10.46 -7.59
N ALA A 21 4.63 11.72 -7.80
CA ALA A 21 5.86 12.06 -8.51
C ALA A 21 7.08 11.49 -7.76
N ASN A 22 7.99 10.84 -8.50
CA ASN A 22 9.19 10.17 -7.98
C ASN A 22 8.94 8.94 -7.09
N MET A 23 7.74 8.36 -7.15
CA MET A 23 7.47 7.08 -6.52
C MET A 23 8.25 5.95 -7.21
N PRO A 24 9.00 5.12 -6.47
CA PRO A 24 9.67 3.96 -7.05
C PRO A 24 8.65 2.95 -7.57
N GLU A 25 9.05 2.17 -8.58
CA GLU A 25 8.16 1.23 -9.25
C GLU A 25 7.65 0.14 -8.30
N LEU A 26 6.33 -0.05 -8.31
CA LEU A 26 5.65 -1.16 -7.65
C LEU A 26 5.31 -2.25 -8.68
N PRO A 27 5.23 -3.53 -8.27
CA PRO A 27 5.48 -4.06 -6.94
C PRO A 27 6.99 -4.29 -6.65
N LEU A 28 7.39 -4.09 -5.40
CA LEU A 28 8.77 -4.20 -4.94
C LEU A 28 9.23 -5.67 -4.91
N GLY A 29 10.32 -5.99 -5.61
CA GLY A 29 10.85 -7.36 -5.69
C GLY A 29 12.19 -7.60 -5.01
N THR A 30 12.92 -6.54 -4.62
CA THR A 30 14.27 -6.62 -4.05
C THR A 30 14.38 -5.79 -2.78
N LYS A 31 15.32 -6.16 -1.90
CA LYS A 31 15.61 -5.38 -0.67
C LYS A 31 16.11 -3.97 -0.96
N SER A 32 16.85 -3.78 -2.04
CA SER A 32 17.33 -2.46 -2.47
C SER A 32 16.16 -1.55 -2.84
N ALA A 33 15.21 -2.05 -3.63
CA ALA A 33 13.99 -1.32 -3.97
C ALA A 33 13.14 -1.01 -2.72
N LEU A 34 13.05 -1.95 -1.76
CA LEU A 34 12.39 -1.71 -0.49
C LEU A 34 13.04 -0.55 0.27
N LYS A 35 14.37 -0.51 0.35
CA LYS A 35 15.10 0.55 1.05
C LYS A 35 14.93 1.91 0.37
N GLU A 36 14.92 1.96 -0.95
CA GLU A 36 14.65 3.17 -1.73
C GLU A 36 13.22 3.68 -1.50
N TYR A 37 12.25 2.76 -1.49
CA TYR A 37 10.85 3.08 -1.20
C TYR A 37 10.64 3.59 0.21
N GLU A 38 11.22 2.93 1.21
CA GLU A 38 11.20 3.39 2.60
C GLU A 38 11.86 4.77 2.75
N SER A 39 12.96 5.02 2.01
CA SER A 39 13.59 6.34 1.97
C SER A 39 12.71 7.40 1.32
N PHE A 40 11.99 7.05 0.25
CA PHE A 40 11.02 7.95 -0.39
C PHE A 40 9.86 8.30 0.55
N LEU A 41 9.27 7.30 1.21
CA LEU A 41 8.23 7.49 2.22
C LEU A 41 8.75 8.28 3.43
N ALA A 42 10.04 8.18 3.74
CA ALA A 42 10.64 8.90 4.85
C ALA A 42 10.94 10.37 4.58
N LYS A 43 11.03 10.78 3.32
CA LYS A 43 11.33 12.17 2.94
C LYS A 43 10.20 13.13 3.26
N SER A 44 8.94 12.69 3.23
CA SER A 44 7.80 13.56 3.50
C SER A 44 6.54 12.76 3.83
N ASP A 45 5.78 13.22 4.83
CA ASP A 45 4.46 12.68 5.13
C ASP A 45 3.46 12.90 3.97
N LEU A 46 3.70 13.91 3.11
CA LEU A 46 2.91 14.11 1.89
C LEU A 46 3.08 12.95 0.90
N ASN A 47 4.27 12.35 0.84
CA ASN A 47 4.52 11.17 0.00
C ASN A 47 3.74 9.98 0.53
N LEU A 48 3.72 9.79 1.85
CA LEU A 48 2.94 8.72 2.48
C LEU A 48 1.44 8.91 2.19
N ALA A 49 0.90 10.10 2.41
CA ALA A 49 -0.50 10.40 2.14
C ALA A 49 -0.86 10.22 0.65
N ALA A 50 -0.01 10.69 -0.26
CA ALA A 50 -0.22 10.53 -1.70
C ALA A 50 -0.16 9.05 -2.12
N VAL A 51 0.70 8.24 -1.50
CA VAL A 51 0.73 6.79 -1.73
C VAL A 51 -0.51 6.12 -1.15
N CYS A 52 -1.00 6.51 0.03
CA CYS A 52 -2.25 5.99 0.57
C CYS A 52 -3.45 6.29 -0.35
N ASP A 53 -3.55 7.52 -0.85
CA ASP A 53 -4.58 7.90 -1.83
C ASP A 53 -4.40 7.11 -3.13
N TYR A 54 -3.15 6.95 -3.62
CA TYR A 54 -2.81 6.07 -4.75
C TYR A 54 -3.34 4.64 -4.56
N MET A 55 -3.07 4.07 -3.39
CA MET A 55 -3.42 2.70 -3.06
C MET A 55 -4.92 2.51 -2.78
N SER A 56 -5.65 3.59 -2.46
CA SER A 56 -7.10 3.54 -2.23
C SER A 56 -7.87 3.08 -3.47
N SER A 57 -7.31 3.30 -4.66
CA SER A 57 -7.86 2.78 -5.93
C SER A 57 -7.96 1.25 -5.98
N TYR A 58 -7.19 0.54 -5.14
CA TYR A 58 -7.20 -0.92 -5.06
C TYR A 58 -8.09 -1.48 -3.95
N VAL A 59 -8.72 -0.60 -3.14
CA VAL A 59 -9.70 -1.00 -2.13
C VAL A 59 -11.00 -1.41 -2.84
N ARG A 60 -11.55 -2.55 -2.42
CA ARG A 60 -12.82 -3.08 -2.91
C ARG A 60 -13.90 -2.84 -1.86
N THR A 61 -14.76 -1.84 -2.07
CA THR A 61 -15.85 -1.50 -1.16
C THR A 61 -17.17 -2.18 -1.52
N SER A 62 -17.42 -2.51 -2.79
CA SER A 62 -18.66 -3.13 -3.28
C SER A 62 -18.61 -4.67 -3.36
N VAL A 63 -18.01 -5.33 -2.36
CA VAL A 63 -17.89 -6.80 -2.30
C VAL A 63 -18.21 -7.31 -0.91
N ALA A 64 -18.56 -8.60 -0.79
CA ALA A 64 -18.63 -9.27 0.50
C ALA A 64 -17.24 -9.31 1.16
N ASP A 65 -17.19 -9.04 2.47
CA ASP A 65 -15.96 -8.86 3.26
C ASP A 65 -14.96 -7.88 2.62
N PRO A 66 -15.37 -6.61 2.41
CA PRO A 66 -14.61 -5.63 1.63
C PRO A 66 -13.23 -5.33 2.23
N GLU A 67 -13.13 -5.29 3.56
CA GLU A 67 -11.86 -5.12 4.28
C GLU A 67 -10.90 -6.28 4.00
N ARG A 68 -11.32 -7.52 4.25
CA ARG A 68 -10.49 -8.72 4.03
C ARG A 68 -10.03 -8.85 2.59
N LYS A 69 -10.92 -8.55 1.62
CA LYS A 69 -10.57 -8.60 0.19
C LYS A 69 -9.57 -7.52 -0.19
N SER A 70 -9.73 -6.32 0.35
CA SER A 70 -8.78 -5.21 0.15
C SER A 70 -7.43 -5.51 0.78
N ALA A 71 -7.43 -6.05 2.01
CA ALA A 71 -6.23 -6.46 2.75
C ALA A 71 -5.42 -7.57 2.04
N ASN A 72 -6.06 -8.44 1.24
CA ASN A 72 -5.34 -9.39 0.39
C ASN A 72 -4.83 -8.78 -0.92
N LYS A 73 -5.51 -7.74 -1.42
CA LYS A 73 -5.18 -7.13 -2.72
C LYS A 73 -4.06 -6.11 -2.62
N ILE A 74 -4.10 -5.22 -1.63
CA ILE A 74 -3.12 -4.14 -1.44
C ILE A 74 -1.67 -4.68 -1.36
N PRO A 75 -1.35 -5.73 -0.57
CA PRO A 75 0.01 -6.25 -0.48
C PRO A 75 0.54 -6.77 -1.81
N SER A 76 -0.32 -7.39 -2.64
CA SER A 76 0.05 -7.85 -3.98
C SER A 76 0.40 -6.72 -4.96
N GLN A 77 -0.02 -5.48 -4.65
CA GLN A 77 0.36 -4.29 -5.41
C GLN A 77 1.64 -3.66 -4.84
N LEU A 78 1.92 -3.83 -3.54
CA LEU A 78 3.11 -3.28 -2.89
C LEU A 78 4.34 -4.17 -3.06
N LEU A 79 4.18 -5.49 -2.99
CA LEU A 79 5.27 -6.45 -2.88
C LEU A 79 5.11 -7.59 -3.90
N ARG A 80 6.22 -8.03 -4.48
CA ARG A 80 6.31 -9.33 -5.16
C ARG A 80 6.53 -10.43 -4.12
N ASN A 81 6.10 -11.64 -4.46
CA ASN A 81 6.30 -12.83 -3.62
C ASN A 81 7.78 -13.03 -3.26
N SER A 82 8.70 -12.77 -4.19
CA SER A 82 10.15 -12.87 -3.97
C SER A 82 10.66 -12.06 -2.79
N LEU A 83 10.06 -10.89 -2.54
CA LEU A 83 10.40 -10.05 -1.39
C LEU A 83 9.55 -10.43 -0.18
N ALA A 84 8.26 -10.70 -0.38
CA ALA A 84 7.33 -11.06 0.70
C ALA A 84 7.75 -12.32 1.48
N GLN A 85 8.39 -13.29 0.83
CA GLN A 85 8.96 -14.49 1.46
C GLN A 85 9.96 -14.18 2.58
N GLU A 86 10.71 -13.10 2.42
CA GLU A 86 11.71 -12.63 3.37
C GLU A 86 11.11 -11.86 4.56
N MET A 87 9.78 -11.74 4.60
CA MET A 87 9.06 -10.91 5.54
C MET A 87 8.04 -11.74 6.34
N ASN A 88 7.67 -11.23 7.49
CA ASN A 88 6.47 -11.63 8.23
C ASN A 88 5.94 -10.39 8.97
N LEU A 89 4.76 -10.50 9.60
CA LEU A 89 4.14 -9.33 10.22
C LEU A 89 4.99 -8.73 11.35
N GLU A 90 5.49 -9.57 12.26
CA GLU A 90 6.09 -9.14 13.54
C GLU A 90 7.64 -9.13 13.54
N GLY A 91 8.29 -9.74 12.54
CA GLY A 91 9.72 -10.03 12.54
C GLY A 91 10.06 -11.41 13.11
N GLY A 92 11.35 -11.73 13.18
CA GLY A 92 11.88 -12.96 13.81
C GLY A 92 12.40 -14.00 12.82
N ASN A 93 13.26 -14.92 13.31
CA ASN A 93 13.95 -15.94 12.49
C ASN A 93 14.67 -15.38 11.24
N GLY A 94 15.25 -14.18 11.36
CA GLY A 94 15.93 -13.51 10.25
C GLY A 94 15.01 -12.84 9.22
N LYS A 95 13.69 -12.89 9.42
CA LYS A 95 12.71 -12.21 8.55
C LYS A 95 12.56 -10.73 8.90
N ILE A 96 12.26 -9.93 7.88
CA ILE A 96 11.96 -8.50 8.02
C ILE A 96 10.57 -8.35 8.66
N ALA A 97 10.48 -7.58 9.73
CA ALA A 97 9.21 -7.21 10.35
C ALA A 97 8.47 -6.23 9.44
N PHE A 98 7.37 -6.65 8.83
CA PHE A 98 6.58 -5.77 7.95
C PHE A 98 5.99 -4.59 8.75
N ARG A 99 5.54 -4.85 9.98
CA ARG A 99 4.92 -3.85 10.87
C ARG A 99 5.84 -2.69 11.25
N SER A 100 7.17 -2.88 11.19
CA SER A 100 8.13 -1.82 11.47
C SER A 100 8.41 -0.91 10.27
N LEU A 101 7.95 -1.26 9.07
CA LEU A 101 8.16 -0.50 7.84
C LEU A 101 7.13 0.59 7.65
N LYS A 102 7.52 1.66 6.94
CA LYS A 102 6.57 2.69 6.49
C LYS A 102 5.59 2.14 5.46
N LEU A 103 5.97 1.08 4.74
CA LEU A 103 5.08 0.34 3.86
C LEU A 103 3.85 -0.23 4.59
N TYR A 104 3.99 -0.62 5.87
CA TYR A 104 2.85 -1.03 6.69
C TYR A 104 1.93 0.16 7.03
N LYS A 105 2.51 1.34 7.28
CA LYS A 105 1.70 2.57 7.46
C LYS A 105 0.91 2.93 6.21
N VAL A 106 1.46 2.66 5.02
CA VAL A 106 0.72 2.80 3.75
C VAL A 106 -0.44 1.82 3.70
N PHE A 107 -0.20 0.55 4.02
CA PHE A 107 -1.25 -0.48 4.07
C PHE A 107 -2.38 -0.10 5.04
N GLN A 108 -2.04 0.22 6.29
CA GLN A 108 -3.00 0.63 7.31
C GLN A 108 -3.72 1.92 6.91
N GLY A 109 -3.00 2.96 6.51
CA GLY A 109 -3.59 4.25 6.14
C GLY A 109 -4.53 4.15 4.95
N THR A 110 -4.24 3.27 3.99
CA THR A 110 -5.12 3.00 2.84
C THR A 110 -6.43 2.35 3.30
N LEU A 111 -6.36 1.34 4.18
CA LEU A 111 -7.54 0.64 4.65
C LEU A 111 -8.36 1.49 5.62
N GLN A 112 -7.71 2.23 6.52
CA GLN A 112 -8.40 3.09 7.47
C GLN A 112 -9.11 4.26 6.79
N ALA A 113 -8.58 4.75 5.66
CA ALA A 113 -9.27 5.74 4.84
C ALA A 113 -10.54 5.18 4.16
N ALA A 114 -10.59 3.87 3.87
CA ALA A 114 -11.73 3.21 3.26
C ALA A 114 -12.73 2.62 4.26
N PHE A 115 -12.25 2.23 5.44
CA PHE A 115 -12.99 1.56 6.51
C PHE A 115 -12.70 2.28 7.84
N PRO A 116 -13.20 3.51 8.05
CA PRO A 116 -12.84 4.34 9.20
C PRO A 116 -13.29 3.77 10.55
N ASP A 117 -14.38 2.98 10.56
CA ASP A 117 -14.94 2.37 11.76
C ASP A 117 -14.31 1.00 12.11
N SER A 118 -13.35 0.51 11.30
CA SER A 118 -12.69 -0.77 11.52
C SER A 118 -11.45 -0.63 12.40
N ASP A 119 -11.30 -1.58 13.34
CA ASP A 119 -10.08 -1.80 14.13
C ASP A 119 -8.94 -2.48 13.34
N LEU A 120 -9.20 -2.88 12.09
CA LEU A 120 -8.27 -3.52 11.16
C LEU A 120 -7.74 -4.89 11.61
N GLU A 121 -8.31 -5.55 12.62
CA GLU A 121 -7.86 -6.88 13.04
C GLU A 121 -8.04 -7.91 11.91
N VAL A 122 -9.14 -7.81 11.16
CA VAL A 122 -9.40 -8.68 10.00
C VAL A 122 -8.39 -8.43 8.88
N ALA A 123 -8.04 -7.17 8.65
CA ALA A 123 -6.99 -6.80 7.70
C ALA A 123 -5.60 -7.32 8.11
N ASP A 124 -5.23 -7.21 9.39
CA ASP A 124 -3.94 -7.69 9.90
C ASP A 124 -3.83 -9.22 9.83
N ASP A 125 -4.89 -9.97 10.18
CA ASP A 125 -4.92 -11.43 9.99
C ASP A 125 -4.81 -11.81 8.50
N ALA A 126 -5.51 -11.09 7.62
CA ALA A 126 -5.42 -11.32 6.18
C ALA A 126 -4.01 -11.07 5.64
N LEU A 127 -3.38 -9.96 6.04
CA LEU A 127 -2.00 -9.63 5.68
C LEU A 127 -1.02 -10.69 6.21
N ARG A 128 -1.20 -11.14 7.45
CA ARG A 128 -0.37 -12.18 8.07
C ARG A 128 -0.42 -13.48 7.28
N ARG A 129 -1.62 -13.90 6.86
CA ARG A 129 -1.82 -15.09 6.01
C ARG A 129 -1.18 -14.90 4.63
N TRP A 130 -1.38 -13.74 4.02
CA TRP A 130 -0.80 -13.42 2.71
C TRP A 130 0.74 -13.49 2.73
N LEU A 131 1.40 -12.93 3.74
CA LEU A 131 2.86 -13.00 3.90
C LEU A 131 3.35 -14.44 4.17
N LYS A 132 2.54 -15.27 4.84
CA LYS A 132 2.87 -16.68 5.08
C LYS A 132 2.74 -17.52 3.81
N ASP A 133 1.76 -17.20 2.97
CA ASP A 133 1.46 -17.92 1.73
C ASP A 133 2.31 -17.46 0.54
N ALA A 134 3.05 -16.35 0.68
CA ALA A 134 4.00 -15.89 -0.32
C ALA A 134 5.05 -16.98 -0.61
N LYS A 135 5.03 -17.51 -1.82
CA LYS A 135 5.94 -18.54 -2.35
C LYS A 135 6.49 -18.13 -3.71
#